data_AF-A0A536W2L6-F1
#
_entry.id   AF-A0A536W2L6-F1
#
_cell.length_a   1.000
_cell.length_b   1.000
_cell.length_c   1.000
_cell.angle_alpha   90.00
_cell.angle_beta   90.00
_cell.angle_gamma   90.00
#
_symmetry.space_group_name_H-M   'P 1'
#
loop_
_entity.id
_entity.type
_entity.pdbx_description
1 polymer ?
#
loop_
_entity_poly.entity_id
_entity_poly.type
_entity_poly.pdbx_seq_one_letter_code
_entity_poly.pdbx_strand_id
1 'polypeptide(L)'
;MSETTPAAPKVTITRNGPYMVSGNLPLGEEIIGANSAGESVKWEHGQKHTHEAQYALCRCGHSSHKPFCDNTHKRIGFDGTETANRAPYREQAKLMKGPTMSLTDVESLCASARFCDPNGSVWNLVNETNNGAARSHFERQTCDCPSGRLVAWDNATGKPLEPAYPPSIGLVEDPVNVCLGPIWLRGGVQVVGADGFEYEVRNRVTLCRCGASKNKPFCDGMHVSIGFNNDT
;
A
#
# COMPACT_ATOMS: atom_id res chain seq x y z
N MET A 1 -8.86 26.74 -27.77
CA MET A 1 -9.33 25.83 -26.71
C MET A 1 -8.08 25.28 -26.06
N SER A 2 -7.79 25.69 -24.82
CA SER A 2 -6.59 25.26 -24.09
C SER A 2 -6.76 23.78 -23.75
N GLU A 3 -6.00 22.91 -24.39
CA GLU A 3 -5.86 21.52 -23.95
C GLU A 3 -5.17 21.54 -22.58
N THR A 4 -5.97 21.49 -21.51
CA THR A 4 -5.48 21.30 -20.15
C THR A 4 -4.83 19.92 -20.11
N THR A 5 -3.51 19.87 -20.04
CA THR A 5 -2.75 18.65 -19.73
C THR A 5 -3.40 17.99 -18.50
N PRO A 6 -3.74 16.68 -18.56
CA PRO A 6 -4.30 16.00 -17.40
C PRO A 6 -3.39 16.21 -16.19
N ALA A 7 -3.96 16.70 -15.09
CA ALA A 7 -3.20 16.90 -13.86
C ALA A 7 -2.56 15.58 -13.43
N ALA A 8 -1.27 15.63 -13.08
CA ALA A 8 -0.54 14.44 -12.65
C ALA A 8 -1.24 13.76 -11.46
N PRO A 9 -1.35 12.42 -11.44
CA PRO A 9 -2.00 11.70 -10.35
C PRO A 9 -1.34 11.96 -9.00
N LYS A 10 -2.15 12.43 -8.02
CA LYS A 10 -1.64 12.86 -6.72
C LYS A 10 -2.66 12.64 -5.62
N VAL A 11 -2.16 12.29 -4.44
CA VAL A 11 -2.89 12.26 -3.18
C VAL A 11 -2.30 13.29 -2.22
N THR A 12 -3.10 14.27 -1.80
CA THR A 12 -2.70 15.28 -0.82
C THR A 12 -3.38 15.01 0.52
N ILE A 13 -2.59 15.00 1.58
CA ILE A 13 -3.07 14.79 2.95
C ILE A 13 -3.54 16.14 3.48
N THR A 14 -4.75 16.18 4.04
CA THR A 14 -5.22 17.36 4.76
C THR A 14 -4.95 17.21 6.25
N ARG A 15 -4.57 18.31 6.91
CA ARG A 15 -4.32 18.32 8.36
C ARG A 15 -5.55 17.79 9.10
N ASN A 16 -5.38 16.70 9.86
CA ASN A 16 -6.45 16.03 10.61
C ASN A 16 -7.69 15.65 9.79
N GLY A 17 -7.54 15.56 8.47
CA GLY A 17 -8.63 15.34 7.54
C GLY A 17 -8.38 14.19 6.56
N PRO A 18 -9.18 14.10 5.48
CA PRO A 18 -9.07 13.04 4.49
C PRO A 18 -7.81 13.10 3.63
N TYR A 19 -7.64 12.06 2.81
CA TYR A 19 -6.79 12.10 1.64
C TYR A 19 -7.57 12.70 0.46
N MET A 20 -7.06 13.78 -0.11
CA MET A 20 -7.61 14.41 -1.31
C MET A 20 -6.95 13.82 -2.54
N VAL A 21 -7.73 13.11 -3.34
CA VAL A 21 -7.28 12.42 -4.55
C VAL A 21 -7.56 13.30 -5.77
N SER A 22 -6.59 13.38 -6.68
CA SER A 22 -6.66 14.15 -7.92
C SER A 22 -5.98 13.43 -9.08
N GLY A 23 -6.27 13.87 -10.31
CA GLY A 23 -5.75 13.24 -11.53
C GLY A 23 -6.59 12.05 -12.02
N ASN A 24 -7.89 12.02 -11.66
CA ASN A 24 -8.86 11.02 -12.11
C ASN A 24 -8.39 9.57 -11.89
N LEU A 25 -7.82 9.30 -10.71
CA LEU A 25 -7.31 7.99 -10.36
C LEU A 25 -8.45 6.97 -10.22
N PRO A 26 -8.42 5.85 -10.95
CA PRO A 26 -9.40 4.78 -10.77
C PRO A 26 -9.35 4.20 -9.35
N LEU A 27 -10.53 3.91 -8.80
CA LEU A 27 -10.69 3.34 -7.46
C LEU A 27 -11.43 1.99 -7.53
N GLY A 28 -10.87 0.95 -6.93
CA GLY A 28 -11.52 -0.36 -6.81
C GLY A 28 -10.97 -1.20 -5.67
N GLU A 29 -11.63 -2.30 -5.36
CA GLU A 29 -11.21 -3.25 -4.33
C GLU A 29 -10.15 -4.23 -4.85
N GLU A 30 -9.18 -4.52 -3.99
CA GLU A 30 -8.12 -5.50 -4.19
C GLU A 30 -8.18 -6.49 -3.02
N ILE A 31 -8.69 -7.68 -3.28
CA ILE A 31 -9.01 -8.69 -2.28
C ILE A 31 -7.84 -9.66 -2.15
N ILE A 32 -7.43 -9.96 -0.93
CA ILE A 32 -6.41 -10.96 -0.65
C ILE A 32 -7.00 -12.35 -0.88
N GLY A 33 -6.58 -13.01 -1.96
CA GLY A 33 -6.95 -14.38 -2.30
C GLY A 33 -6.06 -15.40 -1.58
N ALA A 34 -6.69 -16.28 -0.82
CA ALA A 34 -6.00 -17.33 -0.07
C ALA A 34 -6.19 -18.73 -0.67
N ASN A 35 -5.22 -19.62 -0.45
CA ASN A 35 -5.37 -21.05 -0.77
C ASN A 35 -6.16 -21.79 0.34
N SER A 36 -6.33 -23.10 0.19
CA SER A 36 -7.04 -23.94 1.18
C SER A 36 -6.38 -23.99 2.55
N ALA A 37 -5.10 -23.64 2.67
CA ALA A 37 -4.38 -23.51 3.94
C ALA A 37 -4.50 -22.11 4.56
N GLY A 38 -5.23 -21.19 3.92
CA GLY A 38 -5.38 -19.81 4.37
C GLY A 38 -4.20 -18.90 4.03
N GLU A 39 -3.27 -19.37 3.21
CA GLU A 39 -2.10 -18.60 2.81
C GLU A 39 -2.44 -17.64 1.66
N SER A 40 -2.00 -16.38 1.76
CA SER A 40 -2.17 -15.36 0.72
C SER A 40 -1.32 -15.67 -0.51
N VAL A 41 -1.96 -15.97 -1.64
CA VAL A 41 -1.28 -16.48 -2.85
C VAL A 41 -1.56 -15.68 -4.12
N LYS A 42 -2.61 -14.86 -4.15
CA LYS A 42 -2.91 -13.96 -5.27
C LYS A 42 -3.74 -12.74 -4.85
N TRP A 43 -3.75 -11.72 -5.68
CA TRP A 43 -4.76 -10.67 -5.65
C TRP A 43 -5.99 -11.07 -6.46
N GLU A 44 -7.17 -10.76 -5.94
CA GLU A 44 -8.45 -10.82 -6.65
C GLU A 44 -9.02 -9.40 -6.74
N HIS A 45 -9.78 -9.11 -7.79
CA HIS A 45 -10.33 -7.77 -8.01
C HIS A 45 -11.81 -7.75 -7.64
N GLY A 46 -12.19 -6.81 -6.77
CA GLY A 46 -13.56 -6.66 -6.30
C GLY A 46 -14.30 -5.52 -6.98
N GLN A 47 -15.16 -4.86 -6.22
CA GLN A 47 -16.00 -3.77 -6.70
C GLN A 47 -15.16 -2.58 -7.19
N LYS A 48 -15.55 -2.01 -8.33
CA LYS A 48 -15.08 -0.68 -8.76
C LYS A 48 -15.99 0.39 -8.17
N HIS A 49 -15.41 1.50 -7.73
CA HIS A 49 -16.17 2.61 -7.18
C HIS A 49 -16.29 3.73 -8.21
N THR A 50 -17.51 4.23 -8.41
CA THR A 50 -17.73 5.47 -9.16
C THR A 50 -17.16 6.64 -8.35
N HIS A 51 -16.47 7.53 -9.02
CA HIS A 51 -15.87 8.71 -8.41
C HIS A 51 -15.87 9.90 -9.37
N GLU A 52 -15.79 11.09 -8.81
CA GLU A 52 -15.51 12.31 -9.57
C GLU A 52 -14.02 12.39 -9.95
N ALA A 53 -13.64 13.33 -10.82
CA ALA A 53 -12.23 13.54 -11.20
C ALA A 53 -11.31 13.86 -10.00
N GLN A 54 -11.90 14.42 -8.94
CA GLN A 54 -11.28 14.63 -7.63
C GLN A 54 -12.23 14.15 -6.54
N TYR A 55 -11.72 13.45 -5.53
CA TYR A 55 -12.53 12.89 -4.46
C TYR A 55 -11.75 12.79 -3.15
N ALA A 56 -12.46 12.65 -2.03
CA ALA A 56 -11.87 12.57 -0.70
C ALA A 56 -12.03 11.17 -0.11
N LEU A 57 -10.93 10.49 0.21
CA LEU A 57 -10.94 9.20 0.89
C LEU A 57 -10.85 9.37 2.41
N CYS A 58 -11.61 8.54 3.12
CA CYS A 58 -11.58 8.48 4.57
C CYS A 58 -10.19 8.08 5.07
N ARG A 59 -9.66 8.85 6.01
CA ARG A 59 -8.39 8.59 6.70
C ARG A 59 -8.58 8.28 8.19
N CYS A 60 -9.68 8.74 8.78
CA CYS A 60 -9.93 8.59 10.21
C CYS A 60 -10.51 7.23 10.61
N GLY A 61 -10.91 6.40 9.66
CA GLY A 61 -11.55 5.10 9.92
C GLY A 61 -13.06 5.16 10.21
N HIS A 62 -13.64 6.31 10.55
CA HIS A 62 -15.01 6.38 11.09
C HIS A 62 -16.09 6.92 10.15
N SER A 63 -15.80 7.09 8.85
CA SER A 63 -16.83 7.54 7.91
C SER A 63 -18.00 6.56 7.84
N SER A 64 -19.24 7.03 7.80
CA SER A 64 -20.41 6.19 7.50
C SER A 64 -20.60 5.96 5.99
N HIS A 65 -19.81 6.64 5.16
CA HIS A 65 -19.81 6.51 3.70
C HIS A 65 -18.46 6.00 3.17
N LYS A 66 -17.83 5.07 3.89
CA LYS A 66 -16.58 4.42 3.44
C LYS A 66 -16.75 3.91 2.00
N PRO A 67 -15.70 4.03 1.16
CA PRO A 67 -14.34 4.50 1.46
C PRO A 67 -14.19 6.03 1.47
N PHE A 68 -15.25 6.78 1.18
CA PHE A 68 -15.21 8.22 1.05
C PHE A 68 -15.29 8.95 2.39
N CYS A 69 -14.81 10.18 2.41
CA CYS A 69 -14.91 11.06 3.57
C CYS A 69 -16.30 11.70 3.66
N ASP A 70 -16.90 11.66 4.86
CA ASP A 70 -18.20 12.28 5.18
C ASP A 70 -18.08 13.36 6.28
N ASN A 71 -16.86 13.90 6.46
CA ASN A 71 -16.50 14.86 7.50
C ASN A 71 -16.53 14.34 8.95
N THR A 72 -16.70 13.03 9.20
CA THR A 72 -16.68 12.48 10.57
C THR A 72 -15.42 12.83 11.35
N HIS A 73 -14.26 12.89 10.68
CA HIS A 73 -12.98 13.29 11.26
C HIS A 73 -13.04 14.61 12.07
N LYS A 74 -13.87 15.58 11.66
CA LYS A 74 -14.06 16.84 12.38
C LYS A 74 -14.83 16.65 13.68
N ARG A 75 -15.87 15.81 13.65
CA ARG A 75 -16.76 15.56 14.80
C ARG A 75 -16.05 14.78 15.90
N ILE A 76 -15.19 13.83 15.52
CA ILE A 76 -14.45 12.99 16.47
C ILE A 76 -13.09 13.56 16.87
N GLY A 77 -12.70 14.73 16.33
CA GLY A 77 -11.40 15.33 16.60
C GLY A 77 -10.22 14.43 16.19
N PHE A 78 -10.30 13.83 14.99
CA PHE A 78 -9.27 12.90 14.51
C PHE A 78 -7.87 13.52 14.52
N ASP A 79 -6.95 12.91 15.26
CA ASP A 79 -5.53 13.24 15.17
C ASP A 79 -4.88 12.47 14.01
N GLY A 80 -4.69 13.21 12.92
CA GLY A 80 -4.08 12.72 11.69
C GLY A 80 -2.62 13.16 11.54
N THR A 81 -1.93 13.55 12.61
CA THR A 81 -0.54 13.98 12.56
C THR A 81 0.33 12.94 11.84
N GLU A 82 1.03 13.34 10.79
CA GLU A 82 1.98 12.48 10.10
C GLU A 82 3.22 12.22 10.98
N THR A 83 3.55 10.94 11.17
CA THR A 83 4.66 10.44 11.98
C THR A 83 5.68 9.64 11.18
N ALA A 84 5.41 9.40 9.89
CA ALA A 84 6.25 8.58 9.04
C ALA A 84 7.63 9.19 8.83
N ASN A 85 8.62 8.30 8.73
CA ASN A 85 9.95 8.68 8.28
C ASN A 85 9.88 9.22 6.84
N ARG A 86 10.53 10.36 6.62
CA ARG A 86 10.57 11.12 5.36
C ARG A 86 11.80 10.81 4.50
N ALA A 87 12.74 10.01 4.99
CA ALA A 87 13.90 9.57 4.23
C ALA A 87 13.47 8.66 3.05
N PRO A 88 14.21 8.65 1.94
CA PRO A 88 13.99 7.70 0.85
C PRO A 88 14.01 6.24 1.32
N TYR A 89 13.23 5.38 0.64
CA TYR A 89 13.11 3.95 0.93
C TYR A 89 14.46 3.26 1.06
N ARG A 90 15.38 3.55 0.14
CA ARG A 90 16.72 2.95 0.11
C ARG A 90 17.56 3.24 1.35
N GLU A 91 17.35 4.39 2.00
CA GLU A 91 18.07 4.77 3.22
C GLU A 91 17.51 4.08 4.47
N GLN A 92 16.24 3.67 4.41
CA GLN A 92 15.58 2.94 5.50
C GLN A 92 15.72 1.43 5.37
N ALA A 93 15.99 0.94 4.16
CA ALA A 93 15.91 -0.47 3.83
C ALA A 93 17.06 -1.30 4.40
N LYS A 94 16.70 -2.44 5.01
CA LYS A 94 17.65 -3.52 5.29
C LYS A 94 17.86 -4.34 4.02
N LEU A 95 19.12 -4.52 3.62
CA LEU A 95 19.50 -5.33 2.46
C LEU A 95 19.84 -6.76 2.89
N MET A 96 19.27 -7.73 2.19
CA MET A 96 19.60 -9.15 2.28
C MET A 96 20.05 -9.66 0.92
N LYS A 97 21.29 -10.15 0.83
CA LYS A 97 21.88 -10.61 -0.43
C LYS A 97 21.63 -12.10 -0.60
N GLY A 98 21.00 -12.47 -1.71
CA GLY A 98 20.87 -13.84 -2.16
C GLY A 98 21.80 -14.18 -3.34
N PRO A 99 21.81 -15.45 -3.79
CA PRO A 99 22.67 -15.89 -4.89
C PRO A 99 22.47 -15.13 -6.21
N THR A 100 21.23 -14.98 -6.68
CA THR A 100 20.93 -14.31 -7.98
C THR A 100 20.09 -13.05 -7.81
N MET A 101 19.39 -12.91 -6.68
CA MET A 101 18.61 -11.72 -6.35
C MET A 101 18.87 -11.28 -4.90
N SER A 102 18.59 -10.01 -4.62
CA SER A 102 18.63 -9.44 -3.27
C SER A 102 17.24 -8.94 -2.85
N LEU A 103 16.98 -8.91 -1.54
CA LEU A 103 15.76 -8.37 -0.95
C LEU A 103 16.09 -7.09 -0.19
N THR A 104 15.31 -6.04 -0.39
CA THR A 104 15.26 -4.90 0.54
C THR A 104 13.96 -4.92 1.35
N ASP A 105 14.06 -4.58 2.63
CA ASP A 105 12.93 -4.59 3.57
C ASP A 105 12.89 -3.31 4.43
N VAL A 106 11.74 -2.62 4.42
CA VAL A 106 11.41 -1.51 5.34
C VAL A 106 10.20 -1.89 6.19
N GLU A 107 10.48 -2.51 7.33
CA GLU A 107 9.48 -3.16 8.18
C GLU A 107 8.32 -2.26 8.63
N SER A 108 8.58 -0.98 8.86
CA SER A 108 7.58 0.02 9.24
C SER A 108 6.47 0.24 8.19
N LEU A 109 6.66 -0.24 6.96
CA LEU A 109 5.68 -0.18 5.87
C LEU A 109 4.85 -1.46 5.74
N CYS A 110 4.81 -2.33 6.76
CA CYS A 110 4.02 -3.56 6.69
C CYS A 110 2.53 -3.27 6.50
N ALA A 111 1.93 -3.87 5.47
CA ALA A 111 0.49 -3.79 5.20
C ALA A 111 -0.28 -5.00 5.74
N SER A 112 0.38 -5.95 6.41
CA SER A 112 -0.21 -7.19 6.91
C SER A 112 -0.97 -8.02 5.86
N ALA A 113 -0.60 -7.90 4.58
CA ALA A 113 -1.23 -8.64 3.48
C ALA A 113 -0.75 -10.10 3.35
N ARG A 114 0.27 -10.50 4.12
CA ARG A 114 0.77 -11.89 4.29
C ARG A 114 1.25 -12.62 3.04
N PHE A 115 1.38 -11.94 1.90
CA PHE A 115 1.99 -12.53 0.71
C PHE A 115 3.44 -12.99 0.91
N CYS A 116 4.14 -12.47 1.92
CA CYS A 116 5.53 -12.79 2.24
C CYS A 116 5.73 -14.06 3.07
N ASP A 117 4.66 -14.68 3.56
CA ASP A 117 4.71 -15.78 4.52
C ASP A 117 4.76 -17.19 3.86
N PRO A 118 4.05 -17.46 2.75
CA PRO A 118 3.97 -18.82 2.18
C PRO A 118 5.34 -19.37 1.77
N ASN A 119 5.44 -20.71 1.62
CA ASN A 119 6.66 -21.39 1.15
C ASN A 119 7.91 -21.08 1.99
N GLY A 120 7.76 -20.98 3.32
CA GLY A 120 8.87 -20.75 4.24
C GLY A 120 9.32 -19.29 4.39
N SER A 121 8.55 -18.34 3.86
CA SER A 121 8.77 -16.89 3.87
C SER A 121 9.82 -16.34 2.90
N VAL A 122 9.56 -15.13 2.43
CA VAL A 122 10.41 -14.38 1.49
C VAL A 122 11.85 -14.20 2.01
N TRP A 123 12.05 -14.07 3.32
CA TRP A 123 13.36 -13.87 3.95
C TRP A 123 14.22 -15.14 3.92
N ASN A 124 13.60 -16.32 3.86
CA ASN A 124 14.33 -17.56 3.62
C ASN A 124 14.55 -17.76 2.12
N LEU A 125 13.52 -17.49 1.31
CA LEU A 125 13.56 -17.69 -0.14
C LEU A 125 14.67 -16.88 -0.84
N VAL A 126 15.03 -15.69 -0.33
CA VAL A 126 16.14 -14.89 -0.90
C VAL A 126 17.45 -15.68 -0.96
N ASN A 127 17.71 -16.55 0.03
CA ASN A 127 18.94 -17.36 0.12
C ASN A 127 18.99 -18.49 -0.92
N GLU A 128 17.87 -18.78 -1.59
CA GLU A 128 17.72 -19.89 -2.53
C GLU A 128 17.37 -19.40 -3.95
N THR A 129 17.65 -18.13 -4.28
CA THR A 129 17.28 -17.53 -5.58
C THR A 129 18.01 -18.13 -6.79
N ASN A 130 18.97 -19.03 -6.60
CA ASN A 130 19.55 -19.87 -7.66
C ASN A 130 18.70 -21.12 -7.98
N ASN A 131 17.74 -21.48 -7.13
CA ASN A 131 16.74 -22.51 -7.39
C ASN A 131 15.52 -21.88 -8.09
N GLY A 132 15.11 -22.45 -9.24
CA GLY A 132 14.04 -21.87 -10.06
C GLY A 132 12.67 -21.78 -9.37
N ALA A 133 12.31 -22.75 -8.54
CA ALA A 133 11.04 -22.75 -7.81
C ALA A 133 11.06 -21.72 -6.67
N ALA A 134 12.13 -21.72 -5.86
CA ALA A 134 12.28 -20.74 -4.78
C ALA A 134 12.35 -19.31 -5.31
N ARG A 135 13.07 -19.08 -6.42
CA ARG A 135 13.10 -17.80 -7.13
C ARG A 135 11.71 -17.36 -7.58
N SER A 136 10.94 -18.26 -8.21
CA SER A 136 9.58 -17.92 -8.68
C SER A 136 8.66 -17.52 -7.53
N HIS A 137 8.75 -18.20 -6.38
CA HIS A 137 8.02 -17.81 -5.18
C HIS A 137 8.51 -16.47 -4.63
N PHE A 138 9.82 -16.26 -4.52
CA PHE A 138 10.41 -15.00 -4.07
C PHE A 138 9.95 -13.80 -4.91
N GLU A 139 10.02 -13.91 -6.24
CA GLU A 139 9.60 -12.87 -7.18
C GLU A 139 8.11 -12.55 -7.04
N ARG A 140 7.25 -13.57 -6.98
CA ARG A 140 5.80 -13.37 -6.75
C ARG A 140 5.53 -12.67 -5.43
N GLN A 141 6.06 -13.19 -4.32
CA GLN A 141 5.75 -12.69 -2.98
C GLN A 141 6.21 -11.25 -2.76
N THR A 142 7.38 -10.88 -3.30
CA THR A 142 7.87 -9.50 -3.25
C THR A 142 7.01 -8.56 -4.10
N CYS A 143 6.62 -8.99 -5.31
CA CYS A 143 5.73 -8.24 -6.20
C CYS A 143 4.32 -8.04 -5.62
N ASP A 144 3.78 -9.05 -4.92
CA ASP A 144 2.44 -9.01 -4.34
C ASP A 144 2.38 -8.17 -3.04
N CYS A 145 3.51 -7.84 -2.42
CA CYS A 145 3.57 -7.01 -1.21
C CYS A 145 3.04 -5.57 -1.49
N PRO A 146 1.83 -5.17 -1.08
CA PRO A 146 1.18 -3.99 -1.65
C PRO A 146 1.85 -2.67 -1.25
N SER A 147 2.49 -2.61 -0.08
CA SER A 147 3.16 -1.41 0.40
C SER A 147 4.51 -1.14 -0.27
N GLY A 148 5.02 -2.11 -1.04
CA GLY A 148 6.42 -2.09 -1.48
C GLY A 148 7.39 -2.13 -0.30
N ARG A 149 6.99 -2.58 0.90
CA ARG A 149 7.93 -2.85 2.01
C ARG A 149 9.09 -3.71 1.50
N LEU A 150 8.74 -4.74 0.75
CA LEU A 150 9.63 -5.72 0.16
C LEU A 150 9.84 -5.42 -1.32
N VAL A 151 11.10 -5.31 -1.73
CA VAL A 151 11.49 -5.17 -3.14
C VAL A 151 12.60 -6.16 -3.47
N ALA A 152 12.39 -6.98 -4.49
CA ALA A 152 13.42 -7.85 -5.06
C ALA A 152 14.30 -7.05 -6.03
N TRP A 153 15.59 -7.35 -6.05
CA TRP A 153 16.57 -6.72 -6.94
C TRP A 153 17.34 -7.81 -7.67
N ASP A 154 17.41 -7.69 -8.99
CA ASP A 154 18.25 -8.57 -9.80
C ASP A 154 19.73 -8.20 -9.61
N ASN A 155 20.56 -9.14 -9.17
CA ASN A 155 21.95 -8.85 -8.83
C ASN A 155 22.81 -8.55 -10.07
N ALA A 156 22.45 -9.08 -11.24
CA ALA A 156 23.22 -8.89 -12.47
C ALA A 156 23.02 -7.48 -13.06
N THR A 157 21.79 -6.96 -12.97
CA THR A 157 21.41 -5.66 -13.54
C THR A 157 21.35 -4.54 -12.52
N GLY A 158 21.27 -4.86 -11.22
CA GLY A 158 21.06 -3.89 -10.15
C GLY A 158 19.66 -3.24 -10.15
N LYS A 159 18.74 -3.73 -10.98
CA LYS A 159 17.40 -3.16 -11.15
C LYS A 159 16.39 -3.83 -10.20
N PRO A 160 15.39 -3.07 -9.73
CA PRO A 160 14.32 -3.67 -8.93
C PRO A 160 13.37 -4.46 -9.83
N LEU A 161 12.86 -5.56 -9.30
CA LEU A 161 11.73 -6.27 -9.87
C LEU A 161 10.44 -5.67 -9.30
N GLU A 162 9.68 -5.04 -10.18
CA GLU A 162 8.50 -4.27 -9.83
C GLU A 162 7.39 -4.58 -10.85
N PRO A 163 6.15 -4.89 -10.41
CA PRO A 163 5.03 -5.03 -11.34
C PRO A 163 4.75 -3.72 -12.05
N ALA A 164 4.37 -3.80 -13.33
CA ALA A 164 3.93 -2.65 -14.09
C ALA A 164 2.50 -2.27 -13.67
N TYR A 165 2.33 -1.13 -13.01
CA TYR A 165 1.02 -0.61 -12.63
C TYR A 165 0.71 0.70 -13.37
N PRO A 166 -0.50 0.84 -13.94
CA PRO A 166 -1.03 2.16 -14.22
C PRO A 166 -1.35 2.89 -12.90
N PRO A 167 -1.27 4.24 -12.88
CA PRO A 167 -1.71 5.03 -11.74
C PRO A 167 -3.14 4.66 -11.32
N SER A 168 -3.32 4.16 -10.10
CA SER A 168 -4.62 3.73 -9.57
C SER A 168 -4.61 3.59 -8.05
N ILE A 169 -5.81 3.46 -7.47
CA ILE A 169 -6.02 3.20 -6.05
C ILE A 169 -6.76 1.87 -5.87
N GLY A 170 -6.16 0.97 -5.08
CA GLY A 170 -6.78 -0.25 -4.58
C GLY A 170 -7.24 -0.09 -3.13
N LEU A 171 -8.43 -0.54 -2.79
CA LEU A 171 -8.88 -0.71 -1.42
C LEU A 171 -8.60 -2.15 -1.03
N VAL A 172 -7.60 -2.36 -0.18
CA VAL A 172 -7.24 -3.73 0.21
C VAL A 172 -8.35 -4.31 1.08
N GLU A 173 -8.77 -5.53 0.78
CA GLU A 173 -9.77 -6.27 1.54
C GLU A 173 -9.19 -7.61 1.98
N ASP A 174 -9.38 -7.97 3.26
CA ASP A 174 -8.82 -9.19 3.86
C ASP A 174 -9.94 -10.07 4.43
N PRO A 175 -10.54 -10.95 3.61
CA PRO A 175 -11.58 -11.87 4.07
C PRO A 175 -11.10 -12.87 5.11
N VAL A 176 -9.81 -13.24 5.10
CA VAL A 176 -9.24 -14.22 6.03
C VAL A 176 -9.14 -13.64 7.45
N ASN A 177 -8.75 -12.38 7.58
CA ASN A 177 -8.76 -11.68 8.87
C ASN A 177 -10.10 -11.02 9.20
N VAL A 178 -11.07 -11.06 8.28
CA VAL A 178 -12.37 -10.38 8.41
C VAL A 178 -12.18 -8.89 8.72
N CYS A 179 -11.29 -8.24 7.96
CA CYS A 179 -11.00 -6.81 8.14
C CYS A 179 -10.77 -6.10 6.81
N LEU A 180 -11.02 -4.80 6.79
CA LEU A 180 -10.65 -3.92 5.68
C LEU A 180 -9.18 -3.54 5.83
N GLY A 181 -8.48 -3.53 4.72
CA GLY A 181 -7.06 -3.19 4.62
C GLY A 181 -6.78 -1.72 4.33
N PRO A 182 -5.51 -1.38 4.02
CA PRO A 182 -5.12 -0.03 3.67
C PRO A 182 -5.61 0.43 2.30
N ILE A 183 -5.39 1.72 2.02
CA ILE A 183 -5.51 2.29 0.66
C ILE A 183 -4.19 2.05 -0.06
N TRP A 184 -4.20 1.29 -1.15
CA TRP A 184 -3.04 0.94 -1.96
C TRP A 184 -2.89 1.88 -3.16
N LEU A 185 -1.88 2.74 -3.13
CA LEU A 185 -1.52 3.58 -4.27
C LEU A 185 -0.55 2.82 -5.18
N ARG A 186 -0.81 2.84 -6.49
CA ARG A 186 -0.05 2.08 -7.50
C ARG A 186 0.34 2.98 -8.67
N GLY A 187 1.46 2.67 -9.32
CA GLY A 187 1.88 3.30 -10.57
C GLY A 187 2.46 4.71 -10.39
N GLY A 188 3.19 4.97 -9.31
CA GLY A 188 3.91 6.24 -9.15
C GLY A 188 3.03 7.44 -8.76
N VAL A 189 1.96 7.22 -7.99
CA VAL A 189 1.12 8.30 -7.47
C VAL A 189 1.88 9.11 -6.42
N GLN A 190 1.99 10.42 -6.63
CA GLN A 190 2.64 11.32 -5.67
C GLN A 190 1.81 11.44 -4.39
N VAL A 191 2.47 11.34 -3.23
CA VAL A 191 1.86 11.65 -1.92
C VAL A 191 2.42 12.97 -1.40
N VAL A 192 1.56 13.89 -1.01
CA VAL A 192 1.95 15.20 -0.45
C VAL A 192 1.38 15.34 0.95
N GLY A 193 2.23 15.63 1.93
CA GLY A 193 1.88 15.87 3.33
C GLY A 193 1.04 17.11 3.54
N ALA A 194 0.40 17.21 4.71
CA ALA A 194 -0.40 18.36 5.10
C ALA A 194 0.42 19.65 5.29
N ASP A 195 1.74 19.53 5.40
CA ASP A 195 2.70 20.63 5.43
C ASP A 195 3.32 20.93 4.05
N GLY A 196 2.86 20.25 2.99
CA GLY A 196 3.38 20.39 1.63
C GLY A 196 4.60 19.52 1.33
N PHE A 197 5.08 18.70 2.26
CA PHE A 197 6.20 17.80 2.01
C PHE A 197 5.84 16.73 0.97
N GLU A 198 6.66 16.58 -0.07
CA GLU A 198 6.50 15.53 -1.08
C GLU A 198 7.25 14.27 -0.65
N TYR A 199 6.52 13.19 -0.38
CA TYR A 199 7.14 11.89 -0.12
C TYR A 199 7.74 11.33 -1.41
N GLU A 200 8.72 10.44 -1.27
CA GLU A 200 9.30 9.72 -2.41
C GLU A 200 8.21 9.08 -3.28
N VAL A 201 8.27 9.30 -4.59
CA VAL A 201 7.41 8.62 -5.56
C VAL A 201 7.87 7.17 -5.69
N ARG A 202 6.96 6.23 -5.41
CA ARG A 202 7.24 4.78 -5.45
C ARG A 202 6.27 4.08 -6.40
N ASN A 203 6.67 2.94 -6.96
CA ASN A 203 5.79 2.13 -7.81
C ASN A 203 4.50 1.71 -7.07
N ARG A 204 4.61 1.44 -5.77
CA ARG A 204 3.47 1.18 -4.90
C ARG A 204 3.74 1.60 -3.46
N VAL A 205 2.70 2.01 -2.75
CA VAL A 205 2.72 2.30 -1.31
C VAL A 205 1.31 2.15 -0.73
N THR A 206 1.19 1.89 0.58
CA THR A 206 -0.10 1.80 1.26
C THR A 206 -0.27 2.92 2.29
N LEU A 207 -1.42 3.58 2.24
CA LEU A 207 -1.84 4.61 3.20
C LEU A 207 -2.79 4.01 4.25
N CYS A 208 -2.70 4.53 5.47
CA CYS A 208 -3.60 4.15 6.57
C CYS A 208 -5.04 4.55 6.25
N ARG A 209 -5.95 3.56 6.19
CA ARG A 209 -7.40 3.74 6.04
C ARG A 209 -8.16 3.77 7.37
N CYS A 210 -7.60 3.09 8.39
CA CYS A 210 -8.27 2.81 9.65
C CYS A 210 -8.10 3.90 10.73
N GLY A 211 -7.29 4.93 10.49
CA GLY A 211 -6.98 5.99 11.47
C GLY A 211 -6.00 5.60 12.59
N ALA A 212 -5.75 4.32 12.84
CA ALA A 212 -4.98 3.85 14.01
C ALA A 212 -3.48 3.66 13.77
N SER A 213 -2.96 3.89 12.56
CA SER A 213 -1.53 3.69 12.29
C SER A 213 -0.65 4.58 13.17
N LYS A 214 0.48 4.05 13.62
CA LYS A 214 1.55 4.78 14.30
C LYS A 214 2.61 5.31 13.33
N ASN A 215 2.51 4.96 12.05
CA ASN A 215 3.40 5.37 10.96
C ASN A 215 2.67 6.23 9.92
N LYS A 216 1.76 7.12 10.37
CA LYS A 216 0.92 7.93 9.45
C LYS A 216 1.81 8.79 8.54
N PRO A 217 1.50 8.89 7.24
CA PRO A 217 0.26 8.47 6.59
C PRO A 217 0.25 7.02 6.12
N PHE A 218 1.35 6.27 6.27
CA PHE A 218 1.46 4.92 5.76
C PHE A 218 0.74 3.91 6.66
N CYS A 219 0.42 2.75 6.08
CA CYS A 219 -0.07 1.61 6.84
C CYS A 219 1.09 0.90 7.57
N ASP A 220 0.83 0.47 8.80
CA ASP A 220 1.72 -0.34 9.65
C ASP A 220 1.02 -1.61 10.18
N GLY A 221 -0.09 -2.01 9.56
CA GLY A 221 -0.81 -3.23 9.92
C GLY A 221 -1.83 -3.08 11.05
N MET A 222 -1.92 -1.92 11.72
CA MET A 222 -2.83 -1.73 12.87
C MET A 222 -4.31 -2.03 12.57
N HIS A 223 -4.74 -1.92 11.30
CA HIS A 223 -6.10 -2.25 10.88
C HIS A 223 -6.51 -3.69 11.22
N VAL A 224 -5.57 -4.65 11.17
CA VAL A 224 -5.82 -6.03 11.59
C VAL A 224 -6.02 -6.09 13.11
N SER A 225 -5.13 -5.44 13.87
CA SER A 225 -5.16 -5.48 15.34
C SER A 225 -6.41 -4.83 15.94
N ILE A 226 -6.96 -3.81 15.28
CA ILE A 226 -8.20 -3.15 15.72
C ILE A 226 -9.46 -3.74 15.08
N GLY A 227 -9.33 -4.77 14.23
CA GLY A 227 -10.46 -5.36 13.51
C GLY A 227 -11.21 -4.37 12.62
N PHE A 228 -10.50 -3.48 11.93
CA PHE A 228 -11.07 -2.38 11.16
C PHE A 228 -12.09 -2.89 10.14
N ASN A 229 -13.32 -2.38 10.20
CA ASN A 229 -14.43 -2.80 9.35
C ASN A 229 -15.35 -1.61 8.99
N ASN A 230 -16.46 -1.90 8.31
CA ASN A 230 -17.41 -0.86 7.91
C ASN A 230 -18.17 -0.26 9.09
N ASP A 231 -18.32 -1.00 10.19
CA ASP A 231 -19.04 -0.61 11.41
C ASP A 231 -18.17 0.13 12.43
N THR A 232 -16.86 0.22 12.18
CA THR A 232 -15.93 1.03 12.99
C THR A 232 -16.16 2.52 12.76
#